data_AF-A0AA50YU06-F1
#
_entry.id   AF-A0AA50YU06-F1
#
_cell.length_a   1.000
_cell.length_b   1.000
_cell.length_c   1.000
_cell.angle_alpha   90.00
_cell.angle_beta   90.00
_cell.angle_gamma   90.00
#
_symmetry.space_group_name_H-M   'P 1'
#
loop_
_entity.id
_entity.type
_entity.pdbx_description
1 polymer ?
#
loop_
_entity_poly.entity_id
_entity_poly.type
_entity_poly.pdbx_seq_one_letter_code
_entity_poly.pdbx_strand_id
1 'polypeptide(L)' 'AVAKAGAAKKGVPLYKHLADLAGNSNIVLPVPAFNVINGGSHAGNKLAMQEFMILPTG' A
#
# COMPACT_ATOMS: atom_id res chain seq x y z
N ALA A 1 -15.76 1.10 -4.09
CA ALA A 1 -16.72 2.14 -4.56
C ALA A 1 -17.28 2.95 -3.38
N VAL A 2 -17.95 2.30 -2.41
CA VAL A 2 -18.64 2.98 -1.29
C VAL A 2 -17.72 3.90 -0.47
N ALA A 3 -16.49 3.46 -0.11
CA ALA A 3 -15.54 4.31 0.62
C ALA A 3 -15.17 5.61 -0.11
N LYS A 4 -15.01 5.56 -1.44
CA LYS A 4 -14.76 6.76 -2.25
C LYS A 4 -15.96 7.70 -2.25
N ALA A 5 -17.17 7.15 -2.35
CA ALA A 5 -18.41 7.94 -2.25
C ALA A 5 -18.57 8.59 -0.87
N GLY A 6 -18.26 7.86 0.22
CA GLY A 6 -18.27 8.38 1.59
C GLY A 6 -17.28 9.52 1.79
N ALA A 7 -16.05 9.38 1.27
CA ALA A 7 -15.05 10.44 1.28
C ALA A 7 -15.54 11.69 0.53
N ALA A 8 -16.08 11.52 -0.68
CA ALA A 8 -16.63 12.61 -1.49
C ALA A 8 -17.81 13.30 -0.79
N LYS A 9 -18.73 12.54 -0.17
CA LYS A 9 -19.87 13.09 0.59
C LYS A 9 -19.41 13.90 1.81
N LYS A 10 -18.32 13.50 2.46
CA LYS A 10 -17.70 14.23 3.58
C LYS A 10 -16.80 15.39 3.12
N GLY A 11 -16.52 15.52 1.82
CA GLY A 11 -15.62 16.55 1.30
C GLY A 11 -14.15 16.36 1.72
N VAL A 12 -13.73 15.13 2.01
CA VAL A 12 -12.36 14.82 2.45
C VAL A 12 -11.67 13.85 1.47
N PRO A 13 -10.32 13.88 1.36
CA PRO A 13 -9.59 12.87 0.62
C PRO A 13 -9.84 11.45 1.15
N LEU A 14 -9.73 10.44 0.28
CA LEU A 14 -9.99 9.04 0.65
C LEU A 14 -9.12 8.55 1.81
N TYR A 15 -7.83 8.88 1.84
CA TYR A 15 -6.94 8.44 2.92
C TYR A 15 -7.39 8.96 4.29
N LYS A 16 -7.92 10.20 4.35
CA LYS A 16 -8.46 10.80 5.57
C LYS A 16 -9.78 10.14 5.98
N HIS A 17 -10.66 9.88 5.01
CA HIS A 17 -11.89 9.13 5.27
C HIS A 17 -11.62 7.75 5.87
N LEU A 18 -10.61 7.04 5.34
CA LEU A 18 -10.19 5.74 5.87
C LEU A 18 -9.58 5.86 7.27
N ALA A 19 -8.77 6.89 7.53
CA ALA A 19 -8.22 7.17 8.85
C ALA A 19 -9.32 7.41 9.90
N ASP A 20 -10.33 8.24 9.56
CA ASP A 20 -11.48 8.50 10.44
C ASP A 20 -12.26 7.21 10.75
N LEU A 21 -12.50 6.36 9.75
CA LEU A 21 -13.21 5.08 9.93
C LEU A 21 -12.43 4.10 10.82
N ALA A 22 -11.09 4.15 10.75
CA ALA A 22 -10.21 3.31 11.56
C ALA A 22 -9.91 3.88 12.96
N GLY A 23 -10.42 5.09 13.28
CA GLY A 23 -10.08 5.78 14.53
C GLY A 23 -8.65 6.30 14.60
N ASN A 24 -7.97 6.44 13.46
CA ASN A 24 -6.59 6.89 13.37
C ASN A 24 -6.52 8.40 13.18
N SER A 25 -6.03 9.11 14.19
CA SER A 25 -5.85 10.57 14.14
C SER A 25 -4.51 11.00 13.53
N ASN A 26 -3.51 10.11 13.53
CA ASN A 26 -2.17 10.40 13.03
C ASN A 26 -1.91 9.65 11.71
N ILE A 27 -1.65 10.41 10.65
CA ILE A 27 -1.44 9.88 9.30
C ILE A 27 0.05 9.89 9.00
N VAL A 28 0.57 8.75 8.57
CA VAL A 28 2.00 8.54 8.30
C VAL A 28 2.17 8.07 6.86
N LEU A 29 3.21 8.56 6.18
CA LEU A 29 3.64 8.00 4.91
C LEU A 29 4.46 6.73 5.17
N PRO A 30 4.07 5.56 4.60
CA PRO A 30 4.82 4.33 4.80
C PRO A 30 6.15 4.35 4.03
N VAL A 31 7.14 3.60 4.53
CA VAL A 31 8.33 3.28 3.73
C VAL A 31 7.89 2.40 2.56
N PRO A 32 8.20 2.78 1.30
CA PRO A 32 7.85 1.94 0.16
C PRO A 32 8.74 0.70 0.11
N ALA A 33 8.15 -0.46 -0.17
CA ALA A 33 8.87 -1.68 -0.50
C ALA A 33 8.85 -1.85 -2.02
N PHE A 34 9.98 -1.58 -2.67
CA PHE A 34 10.08 -1.67 -4.13
C PHE A 34 10.50 -3.08 -4.52
N ASN A 35 9.60 -3.80 -5.21
CA ASN A 35 9.93 -5.08 -5.83
C ASN A 35 10.90 -4.86 -6.99
N VAL A 36 12.07 -5.51 -6.93
CA VAL A 36 13.14 -5.35 -7.93
C VAL A 36 13.51 -6.65 -8.64
N ILE A 37 13.22 -7.82 -8.06
CA ILE A 37 13.46 -9.13 -8.68
C ILE A 37 12.31 -10.07 -8.37
N ASN A 38 11.77 -10.71 -9.42
CA ASN A 38 10.74 -11.73 -9.33
C ASN A 38 11.33 -13.15 -9.49
N GLY A 39 10.78 -14.08 -8.74
CA GLY A 39 10.97 -15.52 -8.86
C GLY A 39 9.67 -16.26 -8.53
N GLY A 40 9.76 -17.54 -8.17
CA GLY A 40 8.62 -18.39 -7.83
C GLY A 40 7.55 -18.37 -8.91
N SER A 41 6.28 -18.30 -8.51
CA SER A 41 5.14 -18.26 -9.44
C SER A 41 5.05 -16.98 -10.28
N HIS A 42 5.81 -15.94 -9.92
CA HIS A 42 5.80 -14.65 -10.61
C HIS A 42 6.83 -14.60 -11.77
N ALA A 43 7.67 -15.62 -11.93
CA ALA A 43 8.63 -15.70 -13.03
C ALA A 43 8.94 -17.14 -13.46
N GLY A 44 9.08 -17.37 -14.77
CA GLY A 44 9.47 -18.67 -15.34
C GLY A 44 10.97 -18.99 -15.21
N ASN A 45 11.61 -18.60 -14.11
CA ASN A 45 13.03 -18.83 -13.86
C ASN A 45 13.25 -19.85 -12.74
N LYS A 46 14.50 -20.16 -12.41
CA LYS A 46 14.85 -21.16 -11.36
C LYS A 46 14.83 -20.59 -9.94
N LEU A 47 14.58 -19.29 -9.77
CA LEU A 47 14.64 -18.65 -8.47
C LEU A 47 13.38 -19.02 -7.68
N ALA A 48 13.52 -19.73 -6.57
CA ALA A 48 12.38 -20.25 -5.82
C ALA A 48 11.60 -19.16 -5.04
N MET A 49 12.31 -18.15 -4.52
CA MET A 49 11.69 -17.06 -3.77
C MET A 49 10.92 -16.12 -4.70
N GLN A 50 9.74 -15.69 -4.26
CA GLN A 50 8.79 -14.98 -5.13
C GLN A 50 9.20 -13.55 -5.46
N GLU A 51 9.66 -12.78 -4.46
CA GLU A 51 9.95 -11.36 -4.62
C GLU A 51 11.14 -10.97 -3.75
N PHE A 52 12.00 -10.11 -4.29
CA PHE A 52 13.08 -9.45 -3.56
C PHE A 52 12.85 -7.95 -3.64
N MET A 53 12.78 -7.30 -2.48
CA MET A 53 12.41 -5.89 -2.37
C MET A 53 13.53 -5.07 -1.73
N ILE A 54 13.61 -3.79 -2.12
CA ILE A 54 14.44 -2.78 -1.44
C ILE A 54 13.54 -1.74 -0.75
N LEU A 55 13.93 -1.34 0.46
CA LEU A 55 13.19 -0.38 1.30
C LEU A 55 14.13 0.78 1.67
N PRO A 56 13.84 2.04 1.28
CA PRO A 56 14.61 3.20 1.70
C PRO A 56 14.16 3.62 3.11
N THR A 57 14.73 3.01 4.15
CA THR A 57 14.37 3.29 5.55
C THR A 57 15.12 4.49 6.15
N GLY A 58 16.06 5.07 5.40
CA GLY A 58 16.92 6.18 5.83
C GLY A 58 16.57 7.50 5.16
#